data_AF-A0A915NET0-F1
#
_entry.id   AF-A0A915NET0-F1
#
_cell.length_a   1.000
_cell.length_b   1.000
_cell.length_c   1.000
_cell.angle_alpha   90.00
_cell.angle_beta   90.00
_cell.angle_gamma   90.00
#
_symmetry.space_group_name_H-M   'P 1'
#
loop_
_entity.id
_entity.type
_entity.pdbx_description
1 polymer ?
#
loop_
_entity_poly.entity_id
_entity_poly.type
_entity_poly.pdbx_seq_one_letter_code
_entity_poly.pdbx_strand_id
1 'polypeptide(L)'
;MIFAPPPPAKRQKIEHEPQQQNENVVEGDYPDSFQFPYSKYLELVVKILESHPVFQEKLKGLSETDIKEGKIADHMDDLPQDLFDKLTEAKVEEIERIRADLEKQIEKDGDARNVVMPEHLDVSELKKFGKEDLRKLIKK
;
A
#
# COMPACT_ATOMS: atom_id res chain seq x y z
N MET A 1 -55.10 -33.21 31.13
CA MET A 1 -54.41 -33.44 29.86
C MET A 1 -54.27 -32.10 29.14
N ILE A 2 -53.00 -31.68 29.00
CA ILE A 2 -52.39 -30.83 27.96
C ILE A 2 -52.89 -29.38 27.78
N PHE A 3 -52.09 -28.48 28.38
CA PHE A 3 -52.02 -27.04 28.21
C PHE A 3 -51.61 -26.65 26.78
N ALA A 4 -52.14 -25.52 26.30
CA ALA A 4 -51.82 -24.92 25.00
C ALA A 4 -50.34 -24.48 24.92
N PRO A 5 -49.72 -24.49 23.73
CA PRO A 5 -48.34 -24.04 23.57
C PRO A 5 -48.26 -22.51 23.51
N PRO A 6 -47.29 -21.88 24.20
CA PRO A 6 -46.95 -20.47 23.99
C PRO A 6 -46.03 -20.31 22.76
N PRO A 7 -46.08 -19.17 22.07
CA PRO A 7 -45.25 -18.90 20.89
C PRO A 7 -43.79 -18.62 21.30
N PRO A 8 -42.77 -19.14 20.58
CA PRO A 8 -41.39 -18.76 20.86
C PRO A 8 -41.06 -17.35 20.32
N ALA A 9 -40.56 -16.53 21.24
CA ALA A 9 -40.12 -15.16 21.02
C ALA A 9 -38.88 -15.06 20.11
N LYS A 10 -38.74 -13.87 19.52
CA LYS A 10 -37.77 -13.47 18.49
C LYS A 10 -36.32 -13.74 18.90
N ARG A 11 -35.54 -14.18 17.90
CA ARG A 11 -34.07 -14.32 17.91
C ARG A 11 -33.39 -13.00 18.28
N GLN A 12 -32.46 -13.04 19.23
CA GLN A 12 -31.30 -12.15 19.27
C GLN A 12 -30.14 -12.89 19.94
N LYS A 13 -29.12 -13.21 19.13
CA LYS A 13 -27.85 -13.79 19.59
C LYS A 13 -27.02 -12.67 20.23
N ILE A 14 -26.50 -12.95 21.42
CA ILE A 14 -25.62 -12.08 22.18
C ILE A 14 -24.17 -12.31 21.74
N GLU A 15 -23.49 -11.18 21.63
CA GLU A 15 -22.07 -10.83 21.57
C GLU A 15 -20.99 -11.94 21.49
N HIS A 16 -20.08 -11.76 20.54
CA HIS A 16 -18.67 -12.09 20.69
C HIS A 16 -17.84 -10.82 20.44
N GLU A 17 -17.18 -10.35 21.48
CA GLU A 17 -15.88 -9.68 21.42
C GLU A 17 -15.11 -10.19 22.65
N PRO A 18 -13.77 -10.37 22.59
CA PRO A 18 -12.92 -9.22 22.31
C PRO A 18 -11.63 -9.48 21.50
N GLN A 19 -11.03 -8.34 21.15
CA GLN A 19 -9.61 -8.10 20.85
C GLN A 19 -9.24 -7.95 19.36
N GLN A 20 -9.55 -6.75 18.87
CA GLN A 20 -8.66 -5.87 18.11
C GLN A 20 -7.20 -6.34 18.05
N GLN A 21 -6.86 -7.06 17.00
CA GLN A 21 -5.55 -6.92 16.37
C GLN A 21 -5.80 -6.05 15.15
N ASN A 22 -5.23 -4.85 15.19
CA ASN A 22 -5.18 -3.91 14.09
C ASN A 22 -4.24 -4.46 13.02
N GLU A 23 -4.62 -5.57 12.39
CA GLU A 23 -4.03 -5.97 11.12
C GLU A 23 -4.75 -5.13 10.08
N ASN A 24 -4.12 -4.02 9.70
CA ASN A 24 -4.39 -3.38 8.42
C ASN A 24 -3.91 -4.35 7.34
N VAL A 25 -4.63 -5.46 7.16
CA VAL A 25 -4.53 -6.29 5.97
C VAL A 25 -5.17 -5.45 4.87
N VAL A 26 -4.30 -4.74 4.16
CA VAL A 26 -4.66 -4.05 2.93
C VAL A 26 -5.01 -5.14 1.92
N GLU A 27 -6.28 -5.57 1.92
CA GLU A 27 -6.87 -6.47 0.91
C GLU A 27 -6.90 -5.75 -0.44
N GLY A 28 -5.74 -5.61 -1.06
CA GLY A 28 -5.64 -5.46 -2.50
C GLY A 28 -5.81 -6.84 -3.13
N ASP A 29 -6.67 -6.95 -4.15
CA ASP A 29 -6.95 -8.12 -4.99
C ASP A 29 -5.74 -8.58 -5.83
N TYR A 30 -4.60 -8.74 -5.17
CA TYR A 30 -3.35 -9.20 -5.73
C TYR A 30 -3.05 -10.60 -5.18
N PRO A 31 -2.36 -11.45 -5.95
CA PRO A 31 -1.83 -12.68 -5.39
C PRO A 31 -0.91 -12.31 -4.21
N ASP A 32 -0.97 -13.09 -3.12
CA ASP A 32 -0.19 -12.90 -1.88
C ASP A 32 1.31 -12.62 -2.14
N SER A 33 1.83 -13.08 -3.29
CA SER A 33 3.18 -12.80 -3.76
C SER A 33 3.52 -11.31 -3.91
N PHE A 34 2.54 -10.41 -4.11
CA PHE A 34 2.76 -8.97 -4.31
C PHE A 34 2.46 -8.09 -3.08
N GLN A 35 1.76 -8.60 -2.07
CA GLN A 35 1.49 -7.82 -0.85
C GLN A 35 2.77 -7.62 0.00
N PHE A 36 3.59 -8.66 0.13
CA PHE A 36 4.85 -8.57 0.87
C PHE A 36 5.85 -7.59 0.22
N PRO A 37 6.09 -7.64 -1.10
CA PRO A 37 6.96 -6.68 -1.77
C PRO A 37 6.46 -5.22 -1.72
N TYR A 38 5.15 -4.98 -1.84
CA TYR A 38 4.57 -3.64 -1.71
C TYR A 38 4.89 -3.00 -0.36
N SER A 39 4.63 -3.72 0.74
CA SER A 39 4.86 -3.18 2.09
C SER A 39 6.34 -2.85 2.33
N LYS A 40 7.26 -3.64 1.76
CA LYS A 40 8.70 -3.39 1.82
C LYS A 40 9.11 -2.16 1.02
N TYR A 41 8.58 -1.99 -0.17
CA TYR A 41 8.86 -0.81 -0.99
C TYR A 41 8.32 0.47 -0.33
N LEU A 42 7.10 0.42 0.23
CA LEU A 42 6.52 1.53 0.99
C LEU A 42 7.38 1.89 2.22
N GLU A 43 7.79 0.89 3.01
CA GLU A 43 8.68 1.09 4.18
C GLU A 43 9.99 1.78 3.76
N LEU A 44 10.59 1.34 2.66
CA LEU A 44 11.82 1.92 2.12
C LEU A 44 11.63 3.37 1.66
N VAL A 45 10.54 3.66 0.94
CA VAL A 45 10.20 5.02 0.49
C VAL A 45 9.99 5.94 1.69
N VAL A 46 9.20 5.51 2.67
CA VAL A 46 8.96 6.29 3.91
C VAL A 46 10.27 6.52 4.65
N LYS A 47 11.14 5.51 4.77
CA LYS A 47 12.45 5.66 5.41
C LYS A 47 13.37 6.66 4.71
N ILE A 48 13.37 6.68 3.36
CA ILE A 48 14.11 7.68 2.59
C ILE A 48 13.55 9.07 2.88
N LEU A 49 12.22 9.22 2.88
CA LEU A 49 11.57 10.49 3.15
C LEU A 49 11.83 10.99 4.58
N GLU A 50 11.70 10.12 5.58
CA GLU A 50 11.98 10.41 7.00
C GLU A 50 13.45 10.75 7.28
N SER A 51 14.37 10.39 6.39
CA SER A 51 15.80 10.73 6.53
C SER A 51 16.06 12.24 6.46
N HIS A 52 15.12 13.02 5.94
CA HIS A 52 15.24 14.47 5.82
C HIS A 52 14.27 15.23 6.76
N PRO A 53 14.76 16.26 7.46
CA PRO A 53 13.94 17.03 8.40
C PRO A 53 12.80 17.78 7.71
N VAL A 54 13.00 18.23 6.46
CA VAL A 54 11.98 18.93 5.67
C VAL A 54 10.71 18.08 5.54
N PHE A 55 10.85 16.80 5.23
CA PHE A 55 9.71 15.90 5.11
C PHE A 55 9.04 15.64 6.47
N GLN A 56 9.83 15.48 7.54
CA GLN A 56 9.27 15.31 8.88
C GLN A 56 8.47 16.53 9.34
N GLU A 57 8.89 17.74 8.98
CA GLU A 57 8.13 18.96 9.26
C GLU A 57 6.80 18.97 8.49
N LYS A 58 6.80 18.54 7.22
CA LYS A 58 5.57 18.39 6.44
C LYS A 58 4.64 17.33 7.05
N LEU A 59 5.18 16.19 7.48
CA LEU A 59 4.41 15.15 8.18
C LEU A 59 3.79 15.66 9.48
N LYS A 60 4.53 16.42 10.28
CA LYS A 60 4.02 17.01 11.54
C LYS A 60 2.94 18.06 11.32
N GLY A 61 2.94 18.73 10.16
CA GLY A 61 1.94 19.72 9.78
C GLY A 61 0.65 19.14 9.21
N LEU A 62 0.66 17.85 8.83
CA LEU A 62 -0.50 17.16 8.26
C LEU A 62 -1.09 16.19 9.28
N SER A 63 -2.42 16.00 9.24
CA SER A 63 -3.05 14.96 10.04
C SER A 63 -2.81 13.57 9.46
N GLU A 64 -2.92 12.51 10.27
CA GLU A 64 -2.86 11.13 9.77
C GLU A 64 -3.88 10.88 8.66
N THR A 65 -5.05 11.51 8.74
CA THR A 65 -6.09 11.45 7.71
C THR A 65 -5.59 12.08 6.42
N ASP A 66 -4.99 13.26 6.47
CA ASP A 66 -4.45 13.96 5.28
C ASP A 66 -3.31 13.16 4.63
N ILE A 67 -2.46 12.54 5.44
CA ILE A 67 -1.39 11.65 4.96
C ILE A 67 -2.00 10.47 4.22
N LYS A 68 -2.96 9.76 4.84
CA LYS A 68 -3.67 8.62 4.22
C LYS A 68 -4.46 9.00 2.96
N GLU A 69 -4.96 10.23 2.89
CA GLU A 69 -5.60 10.78 1.69
C GLU A 69 -4.59 11.09 0.55
N GLY A 70 -3.29 11.01 0.84
CA GLY A 70 -2.20 11.27 -0.09
C GLY A 70 -1.92 12.76 -0.29
N LYS A 71 -2.35 13.65 0.61
CA LYS A 71 -2.06 15.10 0.52
C LYS A 71 -0.59 15.43 0.75
N ILE A 72 0.15 14.56 1.44
CA ILE A 72 1.61 14.70 1.58
C ILE A 72 2.33 14.68 0.23
N ALA A 73 1.77 14.02 -0.78
CA ALA A 73 2.33 14.00 -2.12
C ALA A 73 2.33 15.38 -2.80
N ASP A 74 1.37 16.25 -2.48
CA ASP A 74 1.32 17.61 -3.04
C ASP A 74 2.49 18.49 -2.56
N HIS A 75 3.14 18.12 -1.45
CA HIS A 75 4.31 18.80 -0.90
C HIS A 75 5.64 18.17 -1.32
N MET A 76 5.63 17.15 -2.17
CA MET A 76 6.87 16.54 -2.64
C MET A 76 7.76 17.52 -3.40
N ASP A 77 7.18 18.47 -4.15
CA ASP A 77 7.94 19.45 -4.93
C ASP A 77 8.79 20.39 -4.03
N ASP A 78 8.47 20.46 -2.73
CA ASP A 78 9.25 21.21 -1.73
C ASP A 78 10.50 20.46 -1.24
N LEU A 79 10.65 19.18 -1.61
CA LEU A 79 11.74 18.33 -1.16
C LEU A 79 13.04 18.57 -1.95
N PRO A 80 14.22 18.38 -1.32
CA PRO A 80 15.50 18.51 -2.02
C PRO A 80 15.66 17.44 -3.12
N GLN A 81 16.37 17.80 -4.20
CA GLN A 81 16.67 16.91 -5.31
C GLN A 81 17.36 15.60 -4.87
N ASP A 82 18.22 15.66 -3.84
CA ASP A 82 18.92 14.48 -3.31
C ASP A 82 17.95 13.39 -2.81
N LEU A 83 16.77 13.77 -2.29
CA LEU A 83 15.73 12.79 -1.93
C LEU A 83 15.08 12.20 -3.17
N PHE A 84 14.77 13.04 -4.17
CA PHE A 84 14.21 12.57 -5.43
C PHE A 84 15.14 11.59 -6.13
N ASP A 85 16.45 11.81 -6.08
CA ASP A 85 17.44 10.90 -6.66
C ASP A 85 17.42 9.55 -5.94
N LYS A 86 17.40 9.53 -4.60
CA LYS A 86 17.29 8.29 -3.80
C LYS A 86 15.96 7.57 -4.00
N LEU A 87 14.86 8.30 -4.06
CA LEU A 87 13.53 7.74 -4.31
C LEU A 87 13.42 7.18 -5.73
N THR A 88 14.07 7.83 -6.69
CA THR A 88 14.15 7.36 -8.07
C THR A 88 14.98 6.09 -8.16
N GLU A 89 16.12 6.03 -7.46
CA GLU A 89 16.93 4.81 -7.35
C GLU A 89 16.11 3.65 -6.76
N ALA A 90 15.43 3.88 -5.64
CA ALA A 90 14.52 2.91 -5.03
C ALA A 90 13.41 2.44 -5.98
N LYS A 91 12.80 3.36 -6.75
CA LYS A 91 11.79 3.03 -7.75
C LYS A 91 12.35 2.17 -8.87
N VAL A 92 13.55 2.48 -9.35
CA VAL A 92 14.21 1.70 -10.40
C VAL A 92 14.53 0.30 -9.90
N GLU A 93 15.08 0.15 -8.69
CA GLU A 93 15.31 -1.16 -8.09
C GLU A 93 14.02 -1.98 -7.95
N GLU A 94 12.93 -1.35 -7.52
CA GLU A 94 11.62 -1.99 -7.40
C GLU A 94 11.12 -2.51 -8.76
N ILE A 95 11.21 -1.66 -9.80
CA ILE A 95 10.85 -2.02 -11.17
C ILE A 95 11.72 -3.17 -11.69
N GLU A 96 13.03 -3.15 -11.43
CA GLU A 96 13.94 -4.23 -11.83
C GLU A 96 13.60 -5.53 -11.11
N ARG A 97 13.24 -5.49 -9.82
CA ARG A 97 12.76 -6.68 -9.11
C ARG A 97 11.50 -7.25 -9.76
N ILE A 98 10.52 -6.40 -10.06
CA ILE A 98 9.27 -6.80 -10.73
C ILE A 98 9.56 -7.41 -12.11
N ARG A 99 10.49 -6.82 -12.86
CA ARG A 99 10.95 -7.35 -14.16
C ARG A 99 11.58 -8.73 -14.00
N ALA A 100 12.45 -8.92 -13.03
CA ALA A 100 13.10 -10.20 -12.78
C ALA A 100 12.09 -11.29 -12.34
N ASP A 101 11.12 -10.93 -11.49
CA ASP A 101 10.05 -11.84 -11.08
C ASP A 101 9.14 -12.20 -12.24
N LEU A 102 8.90 -11.26 -13.16
CA LEU A 102 8.17 -11.51 -14.38
C LEU A 102 8.94 -12.43 -15.34
N GLU A 103 10.22 -12.17 -15.57
CA GLU A 103 11.06 -12.99 -16.45
C GLU A 103 11.10 -14.44 -15.98
N LYS A 104 11.26 -14.66 -14.66
CA LYS A 104 11.18 -15.99 -14.04
C LYS A 104 9.82 -16.66 -14.23
N GLN A 105 8.72 -15.90 -14.13
CA GLN A 105 7.38 -16.44 -14.38
C GLN A 105 7.20 -16.84 -15.84
N ILE A 106 7.67 -16.02 -16.78
CA ILE A 106 7.61 -16.33 -18.21
C ILE A 106 8.45 -17.58 -18.52
N GLU A 107 9.65 -17.70 -17.95
CA GLU A 107 10.51 -18.86 -18.11
C GLU A 107 9.84 -20.15 -17.57
N LYS A 108 9.12 -20.03 -16.46
CA LYS A 108 8.47 -21.17 -15.79
C LYS A 108 7.15 -21.59 -16.44
N ASP A 109 6.27 -20.63 -16.72
CA ASP A 109 4.89 -20.87 -17.13
C ASP A 109 4.68 -20.72 -18.65
N GLY A 110 5.68 -20.21 -19.37
CA GLY A 110 5.66 -20.07 -20.83
C GLY A 110 4.66 -19.04 -21.37
N ASP A 111 4.01 -18.28 -20.49
CA ASP A 111 2.99 -17.30 -20.84
C ASP A 111 3.17 -16.02 -20.00
N ALA A 112 3.15 -14.87 -20.68
CA ALA A 112 3.27 -13.55 -20.06
C ALA A 112 1.89 -12.95 -19.69
N ARG A 113 0.80 -13.73 -19.73
CA ARG A 113 -0.56 -13.19 -19.61
C ARG A 113 -0.94 -12.63 -18.23
N ASN A 114 -0.19 -12.94 -17.18
CA ASN A 114 -0.44 -12.42 -15.82
C ASN A 114 0.50 -11.27 -15.43
N VAL A 115 0.97 -10.46 -16.39
CA VAL A 115 1.75 -9.25 -16.09
C VAL A 115 0.82 -8.18 -15.51
N VAL A 116 0.68 -8.13 -14.19
CA VAL A 116 0.05 -7.02 -13.49
C VAL A 116 1.14 -6.08 -13.03
N MET A 117 1.31 -4.95 -13.73
CA MET A 117 2.16 -3.88 -13.25
C MET A 117 1.54 -3.33 -11.95
N PRO A 118 2.32 -3.10 -10.88
CA PRO A 118 1.73 -2.72 -9.60
C PRO A 118 1.01 -1.37 -9.72
N GLU A 119 -0.24 -1.30 -9.24
CA GLU A 119 -1.03 -0.06 -9.29
C GLU A 119 -0.46 1.05 -8.40
N HIS A 120 0.43 0.72 -7.46
CA HIS A 120 1.09 1.69 -6.59
C HIS A 120 2.27 2.44 -7.25
N LEU A 121 2.68 2.04 -8.45
CA LEU A 121 3.73 2.74 -9.21
C LEU A 121 3.14 3.63 -10.29
N ASP A 122 3.76 4.79 -10.51
CA ASP A 122 3.41 5.61 -11.66
C ASP A 122 4.10 5.12 -12.93
N VAL A 123 3.28 4.45 -13.75
CA VAL A 123 3.65 3.89 -15.06
C VAL A 123 3.93 4.97 -16.11
N SER A 124 3.47 6.20 -15.87
CA SER A 124 3.72 7.34 -16.76
C SER A 124 5.17 7.80 -16.69
N GLU A 125 5.79 7.69 -15.51
CA GLU A 125 7.12 8.21 -15.17
C GLU A 125 8.01 7.12 -14.58
N LEU A 126 8.20 5.99 -15.26
CA LEU A 126 8.97 4.84 -14.71
C LEU A 126 10.41 5.18 -14.29
N LYS A 127 11.01 6.23 -14.86
CA LYS A 127 12.41 6.61 -14.64
C LYS A 127 12.62 7.66 -13.55
N LYS A 128 11.55 8.17 -12.96
CA LYS A 128 11.61 9.22 -11.94
C LYS A 128 10.52 8.98 -10.89
N PHE A 129 10.88 9.14 -9.62
CA PHE A 129 9.88 9.12 -8.57
C PHE A 129 9.20 10.49 -8.46
N GLY A 130 7.88 10.51 -8.56
CA GLY A 130 7.07 11.73 -8.50
C GLY A 130 6.01 11.69 -7.41
N LYS A 131 5.24 12.78 -7.32
CA LYS A 131 4.10 12.86 -6.39
C LYS A 131 3.05 11.79 -6.62
N GLU A 132 2.80 11.42 -7.88
CA GLU A 132 1.82 10.38 -8.20
C GLU A 132 2.29 9.00 -7.69
N ASP A 133 3.58 8.71 -7.64
CA ASP A 133 4.10 7.50 -7.01
C ASP A 133 3.78 7.48 -5.51
N LEU A 134 4.13 8.53 -4.77
CA LEU A 134 3.83 8.61 -3.34
C LEU A 134 2.33 8.56 -3.06
N ARG A 135 1.53 9.21 -3.90
CA ARG A 135 0.07 9.22 -3.77
C ARG A 135 -0.52 7.83 -4.00
N LYS A 136 -0.07 7.11 -5.02
CA LYS A 136 -0.50 5.74 -5.33
C LYS A 136 0.01 4.75 -4.28
N LEU A 137 1.20 4.97 -3.73
CA LEU A 137 1.77 4.20 -2.64
C LEU A 137 0.99 4.33 -1.35
N ILE A 138 0.47 5.50 -1.01
CA ILE A 138 -0.25 5.69 0.26
C ILE A 138 -1.73 5.30 0.15
N LYS A 139 -2.35 5.51 -1.02
CA LYS A 139 -3.77 5.19 -1.25
C LYS A 139 -4.04 3.70 -1.45
N LYS A 140 -3.01 2.86 -1.50
CA LYS A 140 -3.16 1.45 -1.77
C LYS A 140 -3.62 0.66 -0.56
#